data_AF-A0ABC9P0W4-F1
#
_entry.id   AF-A0ABC9P0W4-F1
#
_cell.length_a   1.000
_cell.length_b   1.000
_cell.length_c   1.000
_cell.angle_alpha   90.00
_cell.angle_beta   90.00
_cell.angle_gamma   90.00
#
_symmetry.space_group_name_H-M   'P 1'
#
loop_
_entity.id
_entity.type
_entity.pdbx_description
1 polymer ?
#
loop_
_entity_poly.entity_id
_entity_poly.type
_entity_poly.pdbx_seq_one_letter_code
_entity_poly.pdbx_strand_id
1 'polypeptide(L)'
;MTGDGTKRILISRTQNYQAVVDLTEVSKDKFTYKRLGKDKLGNDVEVYVEHIPYHGKKLAFTNGREALTNQTGKIVTNKSGDKILGTTLWNGTKVVDKNGNDVTAANQNFISLAKFDPNTSKYEFFNLQTGETRGDFGYFQVVDNNKIRAHVSIGTNRYGAALELTELNNDRFTYTRMGKDNAGNDIQVFVEHEPYQGTYHPAFTF
;
A
#
# COMPACT_ATOMS: atom_id res chain seq x y z
N MET A 1 -3.35 -10.04 -3.56
CA MET A 1 -4.07 -10.80 -2.52
C MET A 1 -3.19 -10.76 -1.29
N THR A 2 -3.75 -10.85 -0.09
CA THR A 2 -2.91 -10.92 1.11
C THR A 2 -2.00 -12.16 1.09
N GLY A 3 -0.86 -12.09 1.80
CA GLY A 3 0.12 -13.18 1.84
C GLY A 3 -0.46 -14.51 2.33
N ASP A 4 -1.46 -14.44 3.21
CA ASP A 4 -2.20 -15.58 3.74
C ASP A 4 -3.31 -16.10 2.81
N GLY A 5 -3.51 -15.45 1.65
CA GLY A 5 -4.52 -15.82 0.66
C GLY A 5 -5.97 -15.55 1.07
N THR A 6 -6.20 -14.88 2.20
CA THR A 6 -7.56 -14.72 2.76
C THR A 6 -8.34 -13.56 2.16
N LYS A 7 -7.66 -12.54 1.62
CA LYS A 7 -8.32 -11.31 1.16
C LYS A 7 -7.86 -10.87 -0.23
N ARG A 8 -8.81 -10.32 -0.98
CA ARG A 8 -8.53 -9.56 -2.20
C ARG A 8 -8.73 -8.07 -1.93
N ILE A 9 -7.73 -7.28 -2.32
CA ILE A 9 -7.74 -5.83 -2.25
C ILE A 9 -7.89 -5.26 -3.67
N LEU A 10 -8.74 -4.26 -3.82
CA LEU A 10 -8.86 -3.45 -5.02
C LEU A 10 -8.66 -1.98 -4.64
N ILE A 11 -7.83 -1.27 -5.40
CA ILE A 11 -7.64 0.18 -5.30
C ILE A 11 -7.88 0.74 -6.70
N SER A 12 -9.02 1.42 -6.89
CA SER A 12 -9.41 1.95 -8.20
C SER A 12 -8.86 3.34 -8.41
N ARG A 13 -7.95 3.47 -9.39
CA ARG A 13 -7.40 4.78 -9.81
C ARG A 13 -8.39 5.62 -10.63
N THR A 14 -9.38 5.00 -11.26
CA THR A 14 -10.31 5.69 -12.18
C THR A 14 -11.69 5.91 -11.59
N GLN A 15 -12.07 5.16 -10.55
CA GLN A 15 -13.39 5.24 -9.92
C GLN A 15 -13.32 5.67 -8.45
N ASN A 16 -12.14 6.08 -7.98
CA ASN A 16 -11.90 6.62 -6.63
C ASN A 16 -12.52 5.81 -5.49
N TYR A 17 -12.35 4.49 -5.51
CA TYR A 17 -12.81 3.61 -4.43
C TYR A 17 -11.78 2.53 -4.10
N GLN A 18 -11.95 1.93 -2.93
CA GLN A 18 -11.18 0.77 -2.50
C GLN A 18 -12.13 -0.31 -2.01
N ALA A 19 -11.72 -1.57 -2.10
CA ALA A 19 -12.47 -2.68 -1.55
C ALA A 19 -11.52 -3.73 -0.98
N VAL A 20 -11.92 -4.28 0.17
CA VAL A 20 -11.33 -5.47 0.77
C VAL A 20 -12.45 -6.49 0.90
N VAL A 21 -12.24 -7.69 0.37
CA VAL A 21 -13.22 -8.79 0.44
C VAL A 21 -12.54 -10.06 0.89
N ASP A 22 -13.26 -10.86 1.67
CA ASP A 22 -12.79 -12.17 2.13
C ASP A 22 -12.99 -13.20 1.02
N LEU A 23 -11.92 -13.92 0.71
CA LEU A 23 -11.90 -14.99 -0.28
C LEU A 23 -12.41 -16.27 0.38
N THR A 24 -13.32 -16.96 -0.30
CA THR A 24 -13.89 -18.23 0.16
C THR A 24 -13.47 -19.38 -0.75
N GLU A 25 -13.20 -19.09 -2.03
CA GLU A 25 -12.64 -20.07 -2.95
C GLU A 25 -11.79 -19.39 -4.04
N VAL A 26 -10.61 -19.95 -4.30
CA VAL A 26 -9.75 -19.57 -5.43
C VAL A 26 -9.23 -20.85 -6.07
N SER A 27 -9.89 -21.30 -7.13
CA SER A 27 -9.52 -22.47 -7.91
C SER A 27 -9.44 -22.11 -9.39
N LYS A 28 -9.01 -23.06 -10.23
CA LYS A 28 -8.95 -22.86 -11.69
C LYS A 28 -10.34 -22.66 -12.29
N ASP A 29 -11.34 -23.32 -11.71
CA ASP A 29 -12.69 -23.39 -12.25
C ASP A 29 -13.64 -22.40 -11.57
N LYS A 30 -13.29 -21.91 -10.37
CA LYS A 30 -14.15 -21.02 -9.59
C LYS A 30 -13.39 -20.03 -8.73
N PHE A 31 -13.90 -18.81 -8.67
CA PHE A 31 -13.41 -17.74 -7.81
C PHE A 31 -14.60 -17.11 -7.04
N THR A 32 -14.59 -17.23 -5.72
CA THR A 32 -15.67 -16.74 -4.86
C THR A 32 -15.11 -15.90 -3.72
N TYR A 33 -15.78 -14.77 -3.47
CA TYR A 33 -15.56 -13.95 -2.29
C TYR A 33 -16.90 -13.59 -1.64
N LYS A 34 -16.85 -13.22 -0.36
CA LYS A 34 -18.02 -12.76 0.39
C LYS A 34 -17.93 -11.27 0.73
N ARG A 35 -19.09 -10.62 0.82
CA ARG A 35 -19.23 -9.19 1.16
C ARG A 35 -20.64 -8.86 1.64
N LEU A 36 -20.82 -7.66 2.18
CA LEU A 36 -22.16 -7.11 2.40
C LEU A 36 -22.85 -6.82 1.06
N GLY A 37 -24.09 -7.29 0.94
CA GLY A 37 -25.00 -7.07 -0.18
C GLY A 37 -26.43 -6.85 0.32
N LYS A 38 -27.42 -6.95 -0.57
CA LYS A 38 -28.84 -6.71 -0.26
C LYS A 38 -29.69 -7.94 -0.59
N ASP A 39 -30.65 -8.26 0.27
CA ASP A 39 -31.68 -9.26 -0.01
C ASP A 39 -32.83 -8.69 -0.87
N LYS A 40 -33.86 -9.50 -1.15
CA LYS A 40 -35.04 -9.06 -1.94
C LYS A 40 -35.85 -7.94 -1.28
N LEU A 41 -35.70 -7.74 0.03
CA LEU A 41 -36.39 -6.73 0.82
C LEU A 41 -35.52 -5.47 1.04
N GLY A 42 -34.27 -5.47 0.56
CA GLY A 42 -33.32 -4.37 0.72
C GLY A 42 -32.54 -4.39 2.04
N ASN A 43 -32.64 -5.46 2.83
CA ASN A 43 -31.87 -5.62 4.07
C ASN A 43 -30.41 -5.97 3.76
N ASP A 44 -29.51 -5.52 4.62
CA ASP A 44 -28.10 -5.89 4.55
C ASP A 44 -27.88 -7.35 4.93
N VAL A 45 -27.26 -8.11 4.04
CA VAL A 45 -26.94 -9.54 4.24
C VAL A 45 -25.55 -9.87 3.70
N GLU A 46 -24.89 -10.89 4.25
CA GLU A 46 -23.68 -11.46 3.66
C GLU A 46 -24.06 -12.19 2.36
N VAL A 47 -23.37 -11.86 1.26
CA VAL A 47 -23.56 -12.48 -0.04
C VAL A 47 -22.24 -13.06 -0.55
N TYR A 48 -22.34 -14.14 -1.33
CA TYR A 48 -21.23 -14.81 -1.98
C TYR A 48 -21.28 -14.48 -3.47
N VAL A 49 -20.22 -13.91 -4.01
CA VAL A 49 -20.13 -13.53 -5.43
C VAL A 49 -19.23 -14.52 -6.13
N GLU A 50 -19.84 -15.45 -6.86
CA GLU A 50 -19.13 -16.49 -7.61
C GLU A 50 -18.76 -16.03 -9.02
N HIS A 51 -17.60 -16.47 -9.48
CA HIS A 51 -17.08 -16.22 -10.83
C HIS A 51 -16.53 -17.52 -11.39
N ILE A 52 -16.67 -17.70 -12.71
CA ILE A 52 -16.09 -18.79 -13.49
C ILE A 52 -15.22 -18.21 -14.62
N PRO A 53 -14.32 -19.01 -15.23
CA PRO A 53 -13.56 -18.57 -16.40
C PRO A 53 -14.46 -18.03 -17.52
N TYR A 54 -14.09 -16.85 -18.06
CA TYR A 54 -14.80 -16.21 -19.17
C TYR A 54 -14.18 -16.59 -20.52
N HIS A 55 -14.98 -17.19 -21.41
CA HIS A 55 -14.55 -17.68 -22.73
C HIS A 55 -15.19 -16.93 -23.91
N GLY A 56 -15.74 -15.74 -23.68
CA GLY A 56 -16.38 -14.93 -24.72
C GLY A 56 -15.39 -14.08 -25.52
N LYS A 57 -15.68 -12.78 -25.66
CA LYS A 57 -14.83 -11.85 -26.41
C LYS A 57 -13.43 -11.76 -25.78
N LYS A 58 -12.39 -11.68 -26.60
CA LYS A 58 -11.03 -11.38 -26.12
C LYS A 58 -11.01 -10.03 -25.40
N LEU A 59 -10.66 -10.07 -24.12
CA LEU A 59 -10.47 -8.88 -23.30
C LEU A 59 -9.04 -8.36 -23.43
N ALA A 60 -8.88 -7.05 -23.42
CA ALA A 60 -7.61 -6.35 -23.36
C ALA A 60 -7.74 -5.15 -22.41
N PHE A 61 -6.66 -4.79 -21.72
CA PHE A 61 -6.65 -3.56 -20.94
C PHE A 61 -6.77 -2.35 -21.85
N THR A 62 -7.59 -1.37 -21.46
CA THR A 62 -7.69 -0.09 -22.18
C THR A 62 -6.37 0.67 -22.19
N ASN A 63 -5.66 0.71 -21.05
CA ASN A 63 -4.39 1.42 -20.90
C ASN A 63 -3.26 0.55 -20.33
N GLY A 64 -3.58 -0.50 -19.59
CA GLY A 64 -2.59 -1.31 -18.86
C GLY A 64 -1.92 -0.53 -17.71
N ARG A 65 -0.80 -1.07 -17.22
CA ARG A 65 0.12 -0.42 -16.28
C ARG A 65 1.08 0.47 -17.07
N GLU A 66 1.13 1.77 -16.77
CA GLU A 66 2.15 2.65 -17.36
C GLU A 66 3.57 2.27 -16.92
N ALA A 67 4.56 2.67 -17.71
CA ALA A 67 5.95 2.55 -17.32
C ALA A 67 6.24 3.46 -16.10
N LEU A 68 6.92 2.89 -15.10
CA LEU A 68 7.35 3.58 -13.89
C LEU A 68 8.86 3.82 -13.97
N THR A 69 9.27 5.07 -14.11
CA THR A 69 10.65 5.45 -14.48
C THR A 69 11.41 6.21 -13.40
N ASN A 70 10.76 6.62 -12.31
CA ASN A 70 11.45 7.33 -11.23
C ASN A 70 12.38 6.35 -10.48
N GLN A 71 13.62 6.79 -10.23
CA GLN A 71 14.59 6.00 -9.49
C GLN A 71 15.58 6.92 -8.81
N THR A 72 15.70 6.79 -7.48
CA THR A 72 16.65 7.55 -6.64
C THR A 72 17.77 6.65 -6.11
N GLY A 73 17.56 5.33 -6.11
CA GLY A 73 18.52 4.37 -5.62
C GLY A 73 18.31 2.96 -6.16
N LYS A 74 18.92 1.98 -5.49
CA LYS A 74 18.83 0.57 -5.91
C LYS A 74 17.44 0.02 -5.61
N ILE A 75 16.80 -0.57 -6.62
CA ILE A 75 15.57 -1.35 -6.47
C ILE A 75 15.93 -2.82 -6.61
N VAL A 76 15.84 -3.57 -5.51
CA VAL A 76 16.02 -5.02 -5.51
C VAL A 76 14.82 -5.67 -6.16
N THR A 77 15.02 -6.45 -7.22
CA THR A 77 13.95 -7.13 -7.98
C THR A 77 14.02 -8.66 -7.90
N ASN A 78 15.12 -9.22 -7.39
CA ASN A 78 15.33 -10.66 -7.24
C ASN A 78 14.86 -11.21 -5.87
N LYS A 79 14.22 -10.38 -5.05
CA LYS A 79 13.60 -10.76 -3.77
C LYS A 79 12.21 -10.12 -3.68
N SER A 80 11.32 -10.75 -2.91
CA SER A 80 10.00 -10.17 -2.62
C SER A 80 10.14 -8.83 -1.89
N GLY A 81 9.53 -7.78 -2.43
CA GLY A 81 9.50 -6.47 -1.79
C GLY A 81 8.75 -6.48 -0.45
N ASP A 82 7.70 -7.29 -0.32
CA ASP A 82 6.99 -7.47 0.96
C ASP A 82 7.94 -8.00 2.04
N LYS A 83 8.79 -8.98 1.69
CA LYS A 83 9.78 -9.53 2.62
C LYS A 83 10.86 -8.50 2.99
N ILE A 84 11.24 -7.61 2.07
CA ILE A 84 12.19 -6.51 2.35
C ILE A 84 11.54 -5.54 3.35
N LEU A 85 10.30 -5.10 3.11
CA LEU A 85 9.61 -4.20 4.04
C LEU A 85 9.37 -4.86 5.41
N GLY A 86 9.17 -6.18 5.44
CA GLY A 86 8.98 -6.95 6.67
C GLY A 86 10.23 -7.26 7.49
N THR A 87 11.44 -6.89 7.06
CA THR A 87 12.67 -7.23 7.81
C THR A 87 12.85 -6.44 9.09
N THR A 88 12.25 -5.26 9.18
CA THR A 88 12.46 -4.30 10.26
C THR A 88 11.27 -3.35 10.40
N LEU A 89 11.21 -2.64 11.52
CA LEU A 89 10.46 -1.39 11.59
C LEU A 89 11.19 -0.33 10.77
N TRP A 90 10.43 0.56 10.16
CA TRP A 90 10.96 1.65 9.35
C TRP A 90 10.49 2.99 9.90
N ASN A 91 11.28 4.05 9.79
CA ASN A 91 10.76 5.40 9.94
C ASN A 91 11.11 6.26 8.74
N GLY A 92 10.22 7.21 8.42
CA GLY A 92 10.57 8.27 7.48
C GLY A 92 11.74 9.07 8.04
N THR A 93 12.77 9.29 7.23
CA THR A 93 13.99 10.02 7.62
C THR A 93 14.04 11.38 6.97
N LYS A 94 13.66 11.46 5.69
CA LYS A 94 13.78 12.67 4.88
C LYS A 94 12.71 12.74 3.80
N VAL A 95 12.29 13.96 3.46
CA VAL A 95 11.53 14.24 2.24
C VAL A 95 12.33 15.20 1.38
N VAL A 96 12.60 14.81 0.14
CA VAL A 96 13.33 15.65 -0.83
C VAL A 96 12.51 15.94 -2.08
N ASP A 97 12.79 17.07 -2.72
CA ASP A 97 12.28 17.35 -4.07
C ASP A 97 13.08 16.57 -5.14
N LYS A 98 12.71 16.74 -6.41
CA LYS A 98 13.40 16.09 -7.55
C LYS A 98 14.89 16.45 -7.71
N ASN A 99 15.33 17.55 -7.11
CA ASN A 99 16.71 18.01 -7.15
C ASN A 99 17.50 17.58 -5.89
N GLY A 100 16.86 16.88 -4.95
CA GLY A 100 17.46 16.48 -3.68
C GLY A 100 17.40 17.54 -2.58
N ASN A 101 16.69 18.65 -2.79
CA ASN A 101 16.54 19.68 -1.75
C ASN A 101 15.65 19.16 -0.62
N ASP A 102 16.04 19.44 0.62
CA ASP A 102 15.28 19.02 1.80
C ASP A 102 14.00 19.86 1.95
N VAL A 103 12.86 19.17 1.92
CA VAL A 103 11.52 19.74 2.12
C VAL A 103 10.77 18.99 3.24
N THR A 104 11.50 18.33 4.14
CA THR A 104 10.93 17.52 5.23
C THR A 104 10.02 18.35 6.14
N ALA A 105 10.42 19.58 6.46
CA ALA A 105 9.63 20.47 7.31
C ALA A 105 8.23 20.76 6.73
N ALA A 106 8.11 20.84 5.39
CA ALA A 106 6.84 21.04 4.70
C ALA A 106 5.98 19.77 4.56
N ASN A 107 6.53 18.59 4.87
CA ASN A 107 5.92 17.29 4.62
C ASN A 107 5.96 16.35 5.84
N GLN A 108 6.00 16.90 7.06
CA GLN A 108 6.09 16.09 8.29
C GLN A 108 4.97 15.06 8.43
N ASN A 109 3.80 15.31 7.82
CA ASN A 109 2.69 14.38 7.79
C ASN A 109 3.01 13.04 7.10
N PHE A 110 4.03 12.97 6.23
CA PHE A 110 4.51 11.73 5.60
C PHE A 110 5.51 10.95 6.45
N ILE A 111 6.01 11.55 7.54
CA ILE A 111 6.94 10.90 8.46
C ILE A 111 6.14 10.10 9.50
N SER A 112 6.36 8.79 9.52
CA SER A 112 5.74 7.85 10.46
C SER A 112 6.76 6.79 10.86
N LEU A 113 6.54 6.16 12.01
CA LEU A 113 7.03 4.81 12.28
C LEU A 113 6.10 3.82 11.55
N ALA A 114 6.65 2.91 10.76
CA ALA A 114 5.89 2.02 9.90
C ALA A 114 6.24 0.56 10.20
N LYS A 115 5.19 -0.26 10.33
CA LYS A 115 5.28 -1.71 10.53
C LYS A 115 4.62 -2.42 9.37
N PHE A 116 5.27 -3.46 8.86
CA PHE A 116 4.79 -4.28 7.76
C PHE A 116 4.92 -5.75 8.12
N ASP A 117 3.85 -6.53 7.94
CA ASP A 117 3.89 -7.99 8.04
C ASP A 117 3.62 -8.62 6.66
N PRO A 118 4.62 -9.27 6.04
CA PRO A 118 4.46 -9.86 4.72
C PRO A 118 3.55 -11.10 4.70
N ASN A 119 3.33 -11.75 5.85
CA ASN A 119 2.53 -12.98 5.91
C ASN A 119 1.04 -12.65 5.86
N THR A 120 0.60 -11.67 6.66
CA THR A 120 -0.80 -11.23 6.69
C THR A 120 -1.08 -10.04 5.75
N SER A 121 -0.03 -9.48 5.15
CA SER A 121 -0.04 -8.23 4.40
C SER A 121 -0.54 -7.03 5.23
N LYS A 122 -0.51 -7.10 6.57
CA LYS A 122 -0.89 -5.98 7.43
C LYS A 122 0.18 -4.90 7.42
N TYR A 123 -0.25 -3.64 7.38
CA TYR A 123 0.60 -2.49 7.70
C TYR A 123 -0.08 -1.60 8.73
N GLU A 124 0.73 -0.82 9.43
CA GLU A 124 0.25 0.26 10.27
C GLU A 124 1.29 1.37 10.41
N PHE A 125 0.81 2.61 10.46
CA PHE A 125 1.61 3.79 10.70
C PHE A 125 1.36 4.33 12.12
N PHE A 126 2.47 4.56 12.83
CA PHE A 126 2.53 5.05 14.19
C PHE A 126 3.21 6.43 14.21
N ASN A 127 2.85 7.24 15.20
CA ASN A 127 3.51 8.48 15.49
C ASN A 127 4.94 8.20 15.99
N LEU A 128 5.93 8.86 15.38
CA LEU A 128 7.35 8.59 15.68
C LEU A 128 7.75 9.05 17.09
N GLN A 129 7.09 10.08 17.62
CA GLN A 129 7.38 10.66 18.93
C GLN A 129 6.69 9.94 20.09
N THR A 130 5.52 9.34 19.86
CA THR A 130 4.72 8.71 20.93
C THR A 130 4.62 7.19 20.82
N GLY A 131 4.88 6.61 19.65
CA GLY A 131 4.67 5.19 19.37
C GLY A 131 3.20 4.79 19.17
N GLU A 132 2.27 5.74 19.34
CA GLU A 132 0.82 5.51 19.20
C GLU A 132 0.40 5.39 17.75
N THR A 133 -0.65 4.63 17.47
CA THR A 133 -1.23 4.52 16.12
C THR A 133 -1.67 5.88 15.58
N ARG A 134 -1.47 6.11 14.28
CA ARG A 134 -2.03 7.27 13.58
C ARG A 134 -3.46 7.02 13.09
N GLY A 135 -4.04 5.86 13.38
CA GLY A 135 -5.33 5.43 12.83
C GLY A 135 -5.28 5.13 11.33
N ASP A 136 -4.08 4.91 10.78
CA ASP A 136 -3.82 4.56 9.39
C ASP A 136 -3.17 3.16 9.33
N PHE A 137 -4.04 2.18 9.09
CA PHE A 137 -3.70 0.77 9.09
C PHE A 137 -4.59 0.01 8.10
N GLY A 138 -4.11 -1.13 7.64
CA GLY A 138 -4.83 -1.99 6.72
C GLY A 138 -3.89 -2.92 5.98
N TYR A 139 -4.11 -3.08 4.67
CA TYR A 139 -3.39 -4.09 3.90
C TYR A 139 -2.45 -3.45 2.87
N PHE A 140 -1.24 -3.95 2.77
CA PHE A 140 -0.24 -3.51 1.80
C PHE A 140 0.26 -4.65 0.91
N GLN A 141 0.80 -4.30 -0.24
CA GLN A 141 1.62 -5.21 -1.04
C GLN A 141 2.59 -4.40 -1.91
N VAL A 142 3.81 -4.91 -2.06
CA VAL A 142 4.79 -4.46 -3.04
C VAL A 142 4.57 -5.25 -4.33
N VAL A 143 4.16 -4.55 -5.39
CA VAL A 143 3.72 -5.14 -6.67
C VAL A 143 4.52 -4.56 -7.84
N ASP A 144 4.24 -5.08 -9.04
CA ASP A 144 4.81 -4.57 -10.30
C ASP A 144 6.35 -4.63 -10.31
N ASN A 145 6.90 -5.83 -10.11
CA ASN A 145 8.36 -6.05 -10.06
C ASN A 145 9.07 -5.13 -9.04
N ASN A 146 8.44 -4.95 -7.87
CA ASN A 146 8.89 -4.08 -6.79
C ASN A 146 8.92 -2.57 -7.10
N LYS A 147 8.18 -2.13 -8.12
CA LYS A 147 8.04 -0.70 -8.46
C LYS A 147 6.88 0.01 -7.80
N ILE A 148 5.97 -0.70 -7.14
CA ILE A 148 4.82 -0.06 -6.47
C ILE A 148 4.68 -0.58 -5.05
N ARG A 149 4.57 0.31 -4.08
CA ARG A 149 3.98 0.00 -2.78
C ARG A 149 2.51 0.40 -2.82
N ALA A 150 1.63 -0.59 -2.86
CA ALA A 150 0.18 -0.39 -2.82
C ALA A 150 -0.32 -0.63 -1.39
N HIS A 151 -1.25 0.20 -0.91
CA HIS A 151 -1.88 -0.02 0.38
C HIS A 151 -3.30 0.54 0.43
N VAL A 152 -4.14 -0.07 1.26
CA VAL A 152 -5.50 0.39 1.57
C VAL A 152 -5.65 0.60 3.07
N SER A 153 -6.00 1.81 3.47
CA SER A 153 -6.35 2.12 4.85
C SER A 153 -7.82 1.73 5.10
N ILE A 154 -8.02 0.94 6.15
CA ILE A 154 -9.33 0.59 6.69
C ILE A 154 -9.59 1.29 8.04
N GLY A 155 -8.65 2.12 8.49
CA GLY A 155 -8.73 2.87 9.75
C GLY A 155 -9.64 4.10 9.68
N THR A 156 -9.29 5.14 10.44
CA THR A 156 -10.11 6.35 10.62
C THR A 156 -10.45 7.02 9.29
N ASN A 157 -9.44 7.14 8.42
CA ASN A 157 -9.60 7.68 7.07
C ASN A 157 -9.44 6.55 6.05
N ARG A 158 -10.50 6.26 5.30
CA ARG A 158 -10.49 5.24 4.25
C ARG A 158 -9.94 5.83 2.96
N TYR A 159 -8.83 5.25 2.49
CA TYR A 159 -8.22 5.62 1.23
C TYR A 159 -7.37 4.46 0.70
N GLY A 160 -6.97 4.54 -0.55
CA GLY A 160 -5.98 3.64 -1.13
C GLY A 160 -4.91 4.42 -1.87
N ALA A 161 -3.70 3.89 -1.87
CA ALA A 161 -2.58 4.46 -2.60
C ALA A 161 -1.84 3.36 -3.36
N ALA A 162 -1.32 3.72 -4.54
CA ALA A 162 -0.37 2.93 -5.29
C ALA A 162 0.81 3.84 -5.60
N LEU A 163 1.83 3.81 -4.75
CA LEU A 163 2.95 4.74 -4.77
C LEU A 163 4.13 4.11 -5.49
N GLU A 164 4.71 4.82 -6.45
CA GLU A 164 5.91 4.35 -7.15
C GLU A 164 7.11 4.32 -6.18
N LEU A 165 7.76 3.16 -6.09
CA LEU A 165 9.03 2.97 -5.41
C LEU A 165 10.18 3.41 -6.33
N THR A 166 11.06 4.19 -5.74
CA THR A 166 12.23 4.81 -6.40
C THR A 166 13.54 4.28 -5.82
N GLU A 167 13.47 3.64 -4.66
CA GLU A 167 14.52 2.84 -4.03
C GLU A 167 13.86 1.74 -3.17
N LEU A 168 14.42 0.54 -3.16
CA LEU A 168 13.99 -0.57 -2.30
C LEU A 168 15.14 -1.56 -2.08
N ASN A 169 15.69 -1.56 -0.88
CA ASN A 169 16.70 -2.51 -0.41
C ASN A 169 16.60 -2.65 1.13
N ASN A 170 17.52 -3.40 1.75
CA ASN A 170 17.47 -3.63 3.21
C ASN A 170 17.81 -2.39 4.04
N ASP A 171 18.50 -1.42 3.45
CA ASP A 171 19.00 -0.23 4.14
C ASP A 171 18.04 0.95 3.97
N ARG A 172 17.33 1.00 2.84
CA ARG A 172 16.41 2.08 2.51
C ARG A 172 15.28 1.63 1.60
N PHE A 173 14.10 2.22 1.80
CA PHE A 173 13.09 2.29 0.75
C PHE A 173 12.64 3.74 0.56
N THR A 174 12.24 4.09 -0.67
CA THR A 174 11.79 5.43 -1.01
C THR A 174 10.63 5.36 -1.99
N TYR A 175 9.57 6.10 -1.73
CA TYR A 175 8.46 6.26 -2.68
C TYR A 175 8.33 7.72 -3.11
N THR A 176 7.71 7.95 -4.28
CA THR A 176 7.38 9.30 -4.76
C THR A 176 5.87 9.56 -4.77
N ARG A 177 5.50 10.81 -4.51
CA ARG A 177 4.12 11.33 -4.56
C ARG A 177 4.12 12.85 -4.67
N MET A 178 2.93 13.44 -4.81
CA MET A 178 2.75 14.88 -4.58
C MET A 178 2.87 15.23 -3.10
N GLY A 179 3.58 16.32 -2.82
CA GLY A 179 3.80 16.95 -1.52
C GLY A 179 3.99 18.45 -1.68
N LYS A 180 4.61 19.09 -0.70
CA LYS A 180 4.83 20.54 -0.67
C LYS A 180 6.32 20.90 -0.72
N ASP A 181 6.68 22.01 -1.34
CA ASP A 181 7.99 22.62 -1.14
C ASP A 181 7.99 23.50 0.13
N ASN A 182 9.14 24.09 0.47
CA ASN A 182 9.27 24.96 1.64
C ASN A 182 8.48 26.28 1.52
N ALA A 183 7.98 26.62 0.33
CA ALA A 183 7.10 27.77 0.09
C ALA A 183 5.61 27.39 0.07
N GLY A 184 5.27 26.10 0.21
CA GLY A 184 3.89 25.58 0.22
C GLY A 184 3.32 25.25 -1.17
N ASN A 185 4.13 25.29 -2.23
CA ASN A 185 3.71 24.90 -3.58
C ASN A 185 3.59 23.38 -3.72
N ASP A 186 2.64 22.92 -4.52
CA ASP A 186 2.50 21.49 -4.83
C ASP A 186 3.63 21.03 -5.77
N ILE A 187 4.44 20.08 -5.30
CA ILE A 187 5.57 19.51 -6.05
C ILE A 187 5.61 17.99 -5.91
N GLN A 188 6.33 17.34 -6.83
CA GLN A 188 6.73 15.94 -6.64
C GLN A 188 7.80 15.86 -5.55
N VAL A 189 7.61 14.94 -4.61
CA VAL A 189 8.55 14.67 -3.52
C VAL A 189 8.90 13.18 -3.45
N PHE A 190 9.99 12.88 -2.76
CA PHE A 190 10.52 11.54 -2.52
C PHE A 190 10.67 11.37 -1.01
N VAL A 191 10.01 10.36 -0.44
CA VAL A 191 9.97 10.13 1.00
C VAL A 191 10.86 8.93 1.32
N GLU A 192 12.01 9.21 1.91
CA GLU A 192 13.04 8.24 2.28
C GLU A 192 12.71 7.61 3.64
N HIS A 193 12.95 6.31 3.76
CA HIS A 193 12.74 5.54 4.99
C HIS A 193 13.91 4.60 5.23
N GLU A 194 14.35 4.51 6.48
CA GLU A 194 15.45 3.65 6.93
C GLU A 194 15.01 2.78 8.12
N PRO A 195 15.76 1.70 8.44
CA PRO A 195 15.50 0.88 9.61
C PRO A 195 15.44 1.69 10.90
N TYR A 196 14.31 1.62 11.59
CA TYR A 196 14.06 2.35 12.83
C TYR A 196 15.00 1.91 13.95
N GLN A 197 15.70 2.88 14.56
CA GLN A 197 16.69 2.66 15.63
C GLN A 197 16.18 3.09 17.03
N GLY A 198 14.92 3.51 17.14
CA GLY A 198 14.36 3.93 18.42
C GLY A 198 13.85 2.75 19.28
N THR A 199 13.23 3.08 20.41
CA THR A 199 12.89 2.10 21.47
C THR A 199 11.46 1.54 21.38
N TYR A 200 10.61 2.09 20.51
CA TYR A 200 9.23 1.64 20.37
C TYR A 200 9.13 0.29 19.66
N HIS A 201 8.30 -0.60 20.20
CA HIS A 201 7.93 -1.88 19.60
C HIS A 201 6.41 -1.98 19.44
N PRO A 202 5.81 -1.18 18.54
CA PRO A 202 4.37 -1.10 18.42
C PRO A 202 3.75 -2.42 17.94
N ALA A 203 2.59 -2.75 18.51
CA ALA A 203 1.73 -3.84 18.07
C ALA A 203 0.72 -3.31 17.04
N PHE A 204 0.25 -4.20 16.15
CA PHE A 204 -0.89 -3.85 15.29
C PHE A 204 -2.15 -3.66 16.14
N THR A 205 -2.96 -2.65 15.82
CA THR A 205 -4.22 -2.38 16.54
C THR A 205 -5.46 -2.98 15.88
N PHE A 206 -5.27 -3.80 14.83
CA PHE A 206 -6.33 -4.47 14.06
C PHE A 206 -5.88 -5.86 13.59
#